data_AF-A0A815D3V1-F1
#
_entry.id   AF-A0A815D3V1-F1
#
_cell.length_a   1.000
_cell.length_b   1.000
_cell.length_c   1.000
_cell.angle_alpha   90.00
_cell.angle_beta   90.00
_cell.angle_gamma   90.00
#
_symmetry.space_group_name_H-M   'P 1'
#
loop_
_entity.id
_entity.type
_entity.pdbx_description
1 polymer ?
#
loop_
_entity_poly.entity_id
_entity_poly.type
_entity_poly.pdbx_seq_one_letter_code
_entity_poly.pdbx_strand_id
1 'polypeptide(L)'
;MSLVGLILLGKLNRILCATKHVDPQIPFGGINVIFFGDYLQYRLFYKLVLWSNLLNRCEQKTRYHQLLERLRQGQYSYEDNELLLTRVAGQSSVSLHEPPWNQAPMLVFRNEICTQLNHRSGIHNAIQTGCDPMVCIAQDFCKSKPLEEPA
;
A
#
# COMPACT_ATOMS: atom_id res chain seq x y z
N MET A 1 8.11 6.65 5.91
CA MET A 1 9.16 7.31 5.12
C MET A 1 9.64 6.53 3.90
N SER A 2 9.56 5.20 3.85
CA SER A 2 9.92 4.38 2.67
C SER A 2 9.34 4.87 1.34
N LEU A 3 8.13 5.43 1.37
CA LEU A 3 7.38 5.86 0.18
C LEU A 3 7.66 7.30 -0.26
N VAL A 4 8.47 8.07 0.49
CA VAL A 4 8.90 9.41 0.07
C VAL A 4 10.26 9.29 -0.59
N GLY A 5 10.31 9.41 -1.91
CA GLY A 5 11.55 9.36 -2.66
C GLY A 5 12.48 10.50 -2.29
N LEU A 6 13.80 10.25 -2.26
CA LEU A 6 14.82 11.24 -1.92
C LEU A 6 14.74 12.50 -2.80
N ILE A 7 14.31 12.35 -4.07
CA ILE A 7 14.09 13.48 -4.98
C ILE A 7 12.98 14.41 -4.46
N LEU A 8 11.87 13.85 -3.98
CA LEU A 8 10.76 14.64 -3.46
C LEU A 8 11.16 15.35 -2.15
N LEU A 9 11.91 14.65 -1.30
CA LEU A 9 12.42 15.22 -0.06
C LEU A 9 13.42 16.36 -0.31
N GLY A 10 14.32 16.19 -1.29
CA GLY A 10 15.24 17.24 -1.72
C GLY A 10 14.52 18.45 -2.34
N LYS A 11 13.46 18.22 -3.14
CA LYS A 11 12.61 19.31 -3.65
C LYS A 11 11.92 20.07 -2.52
N LEU A 12 11.37 19.36 -1.54
CA LEU A 12 10.74 19.95 -0.36
C LEU A 12 11.74 20.82 0.41
N ASN A 13 12.94 20.30 0.69
CA ASN A 13 14.01 21.06 1.33
C ASN A 13 14.33 22.36 0.58
N ARG A 14 14.54 22.26 -0.74
CA ARG A 14 14.87 23.42 -1.58
C ARG A 14 13.77 24.48 -1.57
N ILE A 15 12.51 24.07 -1.64
CA ILE A 15 11.37 25.00 -1.60
C ILE A 15 11.31 25.71 -0.24
N LEU A 16 11.46 24.97 0.86
CA LEU A 16 11.39 25.57 2.20
C LEU A 16 12.52 26.56 2.47
N CYS A 17 13.76 26.23 2.07
CA CYS A 17 14.89 27.16 2.18
C CYS A 17 14.66 28.43 1.33
N ALA A 18 14.18 28.27 0.09
CA ALA A 18 13.90 29.39 -0.80
C ALA A 18 12.78 30.31 -0.26
N THR A 19 11.67 29.73 0.21
CA THR A 19 10.53 30.49 0.74
C THR A 19 10.89 31.27 2.00
N LYS A 20 11.78 30.74 2.84
CA LYS A 20 12.22 31.42 4.06
C LYS A 20 13.42 32.34 3.86
N HIS A 21 13.98 32.41 2.65
CA HIS A 21 15.24 33.10 2.36
C HIS A 21 16.38 32.68 3.29
N VAL A 22 16.45 31.38 3.59
CA VAL A 22 17.45 30.79 4.47
C VAL A 22 18.49 30.06 3.63
N ASP A 23 19.74 30.03 4.10
CA ASP A 23 20.82 29.26 3.50
C ASP A 23 20.36 27.80 3.19
N PRO A 24 20.53 27.31 1.95
CA PRO A 24 20.26 25.92 1.58
C PRO A 24 20.99 24.87 2.43
N GLN A 25 22.06 25.23 3.15
CA GLN A 25 22.76 24.37 4.10
C GLN A 25 21.95 24.13 5.39
N ILE A 26 20.97 24.98 5.70
CA ILE A 26 20.09 24.82 6.87
C ILE A 26 18.95 23.87 6.48
N PRO A 27 18.89 22.65 7.05
CA PRO A 27 17.89 21.66 6.68
C PRO A 27 16.47 22.19 6.87
N PHE A 28 15.64 21.97 5.86
CA PHE A 28 14.23 22.35 5.77
C PHE A 28 13.96 23.81 6.16
N GLY A 29 14.92 24.72 5.94
CA GLY A 29 14.81 26.13 6.33
C GLY A 29 14.60 26.34 7.84
N GLY A 30 15.24 25.50 8.66
CA GLY A 30 15.17 25.57 10.12
C GLY A 30 13.84 25.11 10.70
N ILE A 31 13.02 24.40 9.91
CA ILE A 31 11.79 23.78 10.40
C ILE A 31 12.15 22.46 11.09
N ASN A 32 11.65 22.27 12.31
CA ASN A 32 11.72 20.97 12.97
C ASN A 32 10.80 20.00 12.23
N VAL A 33 11.40 19.07 11.48
CA VAL A 33 10.66 18.04 10.74
C VAL A 33 10.80 16.71 11.47
N ILE A 34 9.67 16.09 11.80
CA ILE A 34 9.63 14.75 12.38
C ILE A 34 9.18 13.77 11.30
N PHE A 35 9.99 12.76 11.05
CA PHE A 35 9.72 11.74 10.06
C PHE A 35 9.26 10.43 10.71
N PHE A 36 8.10 9.93 10.28
CA PHE A 36 7.58 8.63 10.72
C PHE A 36 7.38 7.67 9.54
N GLY A 37 7.59 6.38 9.81
CA GLY A 37 7.12 5.28 8.97
C GLY A 37 8.09 4.11 8.88
N ASP A 38 7.62 3.03 8.26
CA ASP A 38 8.35 1.78 8.17
C ASP A 38 9.11 1.67 6.85
N TYR A 39 10.43 1.50 6.93
CA TYR A 39 11.32 1.41 5.77
C TYR A 39 11.25 0.07 5.03
N LEU A 40 10.57 -0.94 5.61
CA LEU A 40 10.39 -2.26 5.02
C LEU A 40 9.05 -2.43 4.28
N GLN A 41 8.30 -1.34 4.13
CA GLN A 41 7.21 -1.27 3.16
C GLN A 41 7.76 -1.26 1.73
N TYR A 42 6.92 -1.63 0.74
CA TYR A 42 7.27 -1.66 -0.69
C TYR A 42 8.15 -0.47 -1.11
N ARG A 43 9.25 -0.73 -1.85
CA ARG A 43 10.05 0.31 -2.53
C ARG A 43 9.13 1.16 -3.41
N LEU A 44 9.41 2.47 -3.52
CA LEU A 44 8.59 3.42 -4.29
C LEU A 44 8.21 2.86 -5.67
N PHE A 45 6.97 2.38 -5.80
CA PHE A 45 6.07 2.39 -6.95
C PHE A 45 4.64 2.02 -6.41
N TYR A 46 3.72 2.99 -6.52
CA TYR A 46 2.25 3.07 -6.29
C TYR A 46 1.46 2.15 -5.30
N LYS A 47 0.88 2.81 -4.26
CA LYS A 47 -0.51 2.67 -3.70
C LYS A 47 -0.82 1.79 -2.44
N LEU A 48 -1.25 2.48 -1.35
CA LEU A 48 -2.03 2.14 -0.10
C LEU A 48 -1.64 0.93 0.80
N VAL A 49 -1.86 0.84 2.13
CA VAL A 49 -2.16 1.72 3.30
C VAL A 49 -2.03 0.88 4.60
N LEU A 50 -1.88 1.58 5.73
CA LEU A 50 -1.91 1.23 7.16
C LEU A 50 -2.45 -0.14 7.62
N TRP A 51 -1.70 -0.76 8.54
CA TRP A 51 -2.15 -1.80 9.47
C TRP A 51 -1.93 -1.33 10.91
N SER A 52 -2.99 -0.94 11.64
CA SER A 52 -2.84 -0.67 13.09
C SER A 52 -4.03 -0.93 14.00
N ASN A 53 -5.09 -1.62 13.58
CA ASN A 53 -6.22 -1.93 14.48
C ASN A 53 -6.54 -3.43 14.71
N LEU A 54 -5.78 -4.37 14.15
CA LEU A 54 -6.06 -5.82 14.26
C LEU A 54 -5.26 -6.55 15.38
N LEU A 55 -4.38 -5.85 16.10
CA LEU A 55 -3.46 -6.50 17.04
C LEU A 55 -4.01 -6.78 18.46
N ASN A 56 -5.31 -6.60 18.75
CA ASN A 56 -5.86 -6.78 20.11
C ASN A 56 -6.62 -8.08 20.46
N ARG A 57 -6.46 -9.21 19.76
CA ARG A 57 -6.97 -10.53 20.25
C ARG A 57 -5.97 -11.69 20.16
N CYS A 58 -5.88 -12.45 21.26
CA CYS A 58 -5.33 -13.82 21.51
C CYS A 58 -3.81 -14.12 21.50
N GLU A 59 -3.39 -14.96 22.46
CA GLU A 59 -2.04 -15.49 22.74
C GLU A 59 -1.34 -16.23 21.59
N GLN A 60 -2.06 -16.61 20.53
CA GLN A 60 -1.48 -17.17 19.30
C GLN A 60 -0.66 -16.14 18.49
N LYS A 61 -0.67 -14.87 18.92
CA LYS A 61 0.06 -13.76 18.29
C LYS A 61 1.57 -13.85 18.36
N THR A 62 2.16 -14.45 19.40
CA THR A 62 3.62 -14.41 19.57
C THR A 62 4.33 -15.16 18.45
N ARG A 63 3.87 -16.38 18.11
CA ARG A 63 4.48 -17.19 17.05
C ARG A 63 4.29 -16.57 15.65
N TYR A 64 3.09 -16.02 15.39
CA TYR A 64 2.80 -15.39 14.10
C TYR A 64 3.53 -14.05 13.95
N HIS A 65 3.64 -13.25 15.01
CA HIS A 65 4.40 -12.01 15.00
C HIS A 65 5.90 -12.28 14.78
N GLN A 66 6.47 -13.28 15.46
CA GLN A 66 7.85 -13.71 15.22
C GLN A 66 8.07 -14.18 13.78
N LEU A 67 7.11 -14.89 13.19
CA LEU A 67 7.11 -15.23 11.76
C LEU A 67 7.14 -13.96 10.89
N LEU A 68 6.26 -12.99 11.15
CA LEU A 68 6.20 -11.74 10.38
C LEU A 68 7.52 -10.94 10.47
N GLU A 69 8.14 -10.87 11.65
CA GLU A 69 9.45 -10.22 11.83
C GLU A 69 10.56 -10.96 11.09
N ARG A 70 10.54 -12.29 11.09
CA ARG A 70 11.46 -13.14 10.32
C ARG A 70 11.33 -12.88 8.82
N LEU A 71 10.10 -12.92 8.29
CA LEU A 71 9.82 -12.58 6.88
C LEU A 71 10.31 -11.18 6.52
N ARG A 72 10.07 -10.21 7.40
CA ARG A 72 10.51 -8.82 7.27
C ARG A 72 12.04 -8.68 7.19
N GLN A 73 12.78 -9.56 7.86
CA GLN A 73 14.25 -9.62 7.80
C GLN A 73 14.78 -10.47 6.63
N GLY A 74 13.90 -11.06 5.81
CA GLY A 74 14.29 -11.98 4.74
C GLY A 74 14.76 -13.35 5.25
N GLN A 75 14.52 -13.65 6.53
CA GLN A 75 14.84 -14.93 7.16
C GLN A 75 13.57 -15.76 7.19
N TYR A 76 13.42 -16.75 6.31
CA TYR A 76 12.26 -17.64 6.33
C TYR A 76 12.71 -19.09 6.28
N SER A 77 12.02 -19.94 7.04
CA SER A 77 12.27 -21.38 7.12
C SER A 77 11.19 -22.19 6.41
N TYR A 78 11.40 -23.50 6.29
CA TYR A 78 10.37 -24.40 5.77
C TYR A 78 9.16 -24.46 6.72
N GLU A 79 9.41 -24.48 8.03
CA GLU A 79 8.38 -24.47 9.07
C GLU A 79 7.54 -23.19 9.05
N ASP A 80 8.16 -22.06 8.68
CA ASP A 80 7.47 -20.79 8.47
C ASP A 80 6.51 -20.85 7.29
N ASN A 81 6.92 -21.52 6.20
CA ASN A 81 6.06 -21.73 5.04
C ASN A 81 4.86 -22.65 5.38
N GLU A 82 5.11 -23.76 6.07
CA GLU A 82 4.04 -24.64 6.56
C GLU A 82 3.06 -23.88 7.47
N LEU A 83 3.57 -23.03 8.37
CA LEU A 83 2.74 -22.17 9.21
C LEU A 83 1.93 -21.17 8.38
N LEU A 84 2.51 -20.55 7.34
CA LEU A 84 1.78 -19.66 6.43
C LEU A 84 0.66 -20.42 5.69
N LEU A 85 0.92 -21.63 5.21
CA LEU A 85 -0.06 -22.46 4.53
C LEU A 85 -1.25 -22.81 5.46
N THR A 86 -1.02 -23.02 6.76
CA THR A 86 -2.13 -23.19 7.72
C THR A 86 -3.03 -21.97 7.88
N ARG A 87 -2.54 -20.78 7.48
CA ARG A 87 -3.26 -19.50 7.58
C ARG A 87 -3.84 -19.04 6.24
N VAL A 88 -3.53 -19.73 5.15
CA VAL A 88 -4.29 -19.66 3.92
C VAL A 88 -5.63 -20.36 4.18
N ALA A 89 -6.57 -19.61 4.75
CA ALA A 89 -7.94 -20.07 4.90
C ALA A 89 -8.61 -20.04 3.53
N GLY A 90 -8.73 -21.21 2.91
CA GLY A 90 -9.45 -21.38 1.66
C GLY A 90 -9.39 -22.83 1.22
N GLN A 91 -10.52 -23.52 1.31
CA GLN A 91 -10.78 -24.62 0.40
C GLN A 91 -10.39 -24.17 -1.01
N SER A 92 -9.75 -25.07 -1.76
CA SER A 92 -9.54 -24.94 -3.19
C SER A 92 -10.77 -24.29 -3.84
N SER A 93 -10.63 -23.07 -4.35
CA SER A 93 -11.67 -22.20 -4.94
C SER A 93 -12.58 -21.41 -3.98
N VAL A 94 -12.13 -20.23 -3.52
CA VAL A 94 -13.08 -19.14 -3.26
C VAL A 94 -13.63 -18.72 -4.62
N SER A 95 -14.89 -19.04 -4.90
CA SER A 95 -15.56 -18.63 -6.13
C SER A 95 -15.69 -17.11 -6.15
N LEU A 96 -15.08 -16.45 -7.13
CA LEU A 96 -15.30 -15.02 -7.38
C LEU A 96 -16.66 -14.76 -8.06
N HIS A 97 -17.44 -15.81 -8.31
CA HIS A 97 -18.76 -15.73 -8.93
C HIS A 97 -19.90 -15.73 -7.90
N GLU A 98 -19.65 -16.21 -6.68
CA GLU A 98 -20.68 -16.37 -5.66
C GLU A 98 -20.26 -15.70 -4.34
N PRO A 99 -21.11 -14.84 -3.72
CA PRO A 99 -20.84 -14.25 -2.41
C PRO A 99 -20.42 -15.32 -1.37
N PRO A 100 -19.61 -14.98 -0.34
CA PRO A 100 -19.38 -13.63 0.18
C PRO A 100 -18.01 -13.03 -0.18
N TRP A 101 -17.39 -13.39 -1.32
CA TRP A 101 -16.07 -12.86 -1.70
C TRP A 101 -16.00 -11.31 -1.63
N ASN A 102 -17.13 -10.65 -1.89
CA ASN A 102 -17.30 -9.19 -1.88
C ASN A 102 -17.53 -8.58 -0.49
N GLN A 103 -17.56 -9.39 0.58
CA GLN A 103 -17.74 -8.91 1.96
C GLN A 103 -16.43 -8.82 2.75
N ALA A 104 -15.33 -9.35 2.20
CA ALA A 104 -14.01 -9.30 2.82
C ALA A 104 -13.07 -8.35 2.06
N PRO A 105 -12.15 -7.66 2.76
CA PRO A 105 -11.12 -6.86 2.10
C PRO A 105 -10.17 -7.76 1.31
N MET A 106 -10.05 -7.52 0.00
CA MET A 106 -9.12 -8.22 -0.88
C MET A 106 -7.88 -7.37 -1.16
N LEU A 107 -6.70 -7.92 -0.91
CA LEU A 107 -5.43 -7.32 -1.32
C LEU A 107 -4.98 -7.97 -2.63
N VAL A 108 -4.73 -7.14 -3.64
CA VAL A 108 -4.29 -7.59 -4.97
C VAL A 108 -3.09 -6.79 -5.43
N PHE A 109 -2.18 -7.43 -6.16
CA PHE A 109 -0.94 -6.81 -6.62
C PHE A 109 -1.13 -5.74 -7.71
N ARG A 110 -2.22 -5.82 -8.48
CA ARG A 110 -2.45 -5.00 -9.67
C ARG A 110 -3.68 -4.13 -9.49
N ASN A 111 -3.55 -2.84 -9.78
CA ASN A 111 -4.66 -1.90 -9.67
C ASN A 111 -5.77 -2.21 -10.67
N GLU A 112 -5.44 -2.81 -11.82
CA GLU A 112 -6.41 -3.28 -12.80
C GLU A 112 -7.34 -4.35 -12.19
N ILE A 113 -6.77 -5.30 -11.45
CA ILE A 113 -7.52 -6.34 -10.74
C ILE A 113 -8.37 -5.72 -9.64
N CYS A 114 -7.81 -4.79 -8.86
CA CYS A 114 -8.55 -4.06 -7.82
C CYS A 114 -9.77 -3.33 -8.40
N THR A 115 -9.57 -2.66 -9.54
CA THR A 115 -10.62 -1.90 -10.23
C THR A 115 -11.73 -2.83 -10.72
N GLN A 116 -11.38 -3.99 -11.30
CA GLN A 116 -12.36 -4.98 -11.75
C GLN A 116 -13.18 -5.57 -10.58
N LEU A 117 -12.52 -5.91 -9.47
CA LEU A 117 -13.18 -6.45 -8.28
C LEU A 117 -14.11 -5.41 -7.65
N ASN A 118 -13.64 -4.17 -7.47
CA ASN A 118 -14.45 -3.08 -6.94
C ASN A 118 -15.65 -2.77 -7.84
N HIS A 119 -15.46 -2.78 -9.16
CA HIS A 119 -16.56 -2.60 -10.10
C HIS A 119 -17.61 -3.70 -9.96
N ARG A 120 -17.20 -4.98 -9.97
CA ARG A 120 -18.14 -6.11 -9.79
C ARG A 120 -18.89 -6.03 -8.46
N SER A 121 -18.19 -5.69 -7.38
CA SER A 121 -18.78 -5.51 -6.06
C SER A 121 -19.79 -4.36 -6.05
N GLY A 122 -19.46 -3.23 -6.69
CA GLY A 122 -20.34 -2.06 -6.80
C GLY A 122 -21.63 -2.35 -7.58
N ILE A 123 -21.52 -3.02 -8.73
CA ILE A 123 -22.68 -3.44 -9.53
C ILE A 123 -23.57 -4.41 -8.77
N HIS A 124 -22.98 -5.41 -8.09
CA HIS A 124 -23.75 -6.36 -7.29
C HIS A 124 -24.53 -5.65 -6.18
N ASN A 125 -23.89 -4.72 -5.48
CA ASN A 125 -24.54 -3.92 -4.44
C ASN A 125 -25.67 -3.04 -4.99
N ALA A 126 -25.47 -2.41 -6.16
CA ALA A 126 -26.48 -1.62 -6.85
C ALA A 126 -27.73 -2.44 -7.19
N ILE A 127 -27.55 -3.65 -7.75
CA ILE A 127 -28.65 -4.59 -8.04
C ILE A 127 -29.40 -4.98 -6.76
N GLN A 128 -28.68 -5.28 -5.67
CA GLN A 128 -29.28 -5.68 -4.40
C GLN A 128 -30.06 -4.55 -3.72
N THR A 129 -29.59 -3.30 -3.86
CA THR A 129 -30.19 -2.13 -3.21
C THR A 129 -31.20 -1.39 -4.09
N GLY A 130 -31.34 -1.78 -5.36
CA GLY A 130 -32.22 -1.11 -6.33
C GLY A 130 -31.78 0.32 -6.65
N CYS A 131 -30.51 0.64 -6.45
CA CYS A 131 -29.94 1.96 -6.69
C CYS A 131 -29.09 1.98 -7.95
N ASP A 132 -29.08 3.10 -8.68
CA ASP A 132 -28.20 3.25 -9.84
C ASP A 132 -26.74 3.44 -9.42
N PRO A 133 -25.77 2.73 -10.03
CA PRO A 133 -24.36 2.85 -9.67
C PRO A 133 -23.74 4.13 -10.25
N MET A 134 -23.02 4.89 -9.41
CA MET A 134 -22.15 5.98 -9.85
C MET A 134 -20.68 5.51 -9.83
N VAL A 135 -20.01 5.56 -10.98
CA VAL A 135 -18.60 5.17 -11.12
C VAL A 135 -17.73 6.41 -11.35
N CYS A 136 -16.81 6.68 -10.42
CA CYS A 136 -15.82 7.75 -10.56
C CYS A 136 -14.42 7.13 -10.77
N ILE A 137 -13.76 7.49 -11.87
CA ILE A 137 -12.40 7.03 -12.18
C ILE A 137 -11.44 8.22 -12.06
N ALA A 138 -10.52 8.14 -11.10
CA ALA A 138 -9.40 9.07 -11.03
C ALA A 138 -8.34 8.69 -12.07
N GLN A 139 -7.97 9.62 -12.94
CA GLN A 139 -6.87 9.46 -13.89
C GLN A 139 -5.69 10.36 -13.48
N ASP A 140 -4.57 9.73 -13.15
CA ASP A 140 -3.31 10.44 -12.92
C ASP A 140 -2.50 10.48 -14.22
N PHE A 141 -2.17 11.67 -14.70
CA PHE A 141 -1.29 11.85 -15.85
C PHE A 141 0.14 12.15 -15.36
N CYS A 142 1.06 11.19 -15.50
CA CYS A 142 2.49 11.48 -15.38
C CYS A 142 2.95 12.27 -16.60
N LYS A 143 3.17 13.58 -16.45
CA LYS A 143 3.89 14.39 -17.45
C LYS A 143 5.39 14.05 -17.42
N SER A 144 5.80 12.89 -17.92
CA SER A 144 7.21 12.66 -18.24
C SER A 144 7.50 13.26 -19.62
N LYS A 145 8.41 14.23 -19.70
CA LYS A 145 9.01 14.63 -20.98
C LYS A 145 9.70 13.40 -21.61
N PRO A 146 9.63 13.20 -22.94
CA PRO A 146 10.42 12.18 -23.60
C PRO A 146 11.90 12.38 -23.28
N LEU A 147 12.61 11.30 -23.00
CA LEU A 147 14.07 11.30 -22.97
C LEU A 147 14.53 11.61 -24.40
N GLU A 148 15.15 12.77 -24.61
CA GLU A 148 15.90 13.03 -25.83
C GLU A 148 17.06 12.04 -25.88
N GLU A 149 17.10 11.21 -26.92
CA GLU A 149 18.26 10.35 -27.19
C GLU A 149 19.48 11.23 -27.47
N PRO A 150 20.64 10.95 -26.88
CA PRO A 150 21.86 11.69 -27.20
C PRO A 150 22.26 11.44 -28.66
N ALA A 151 22.58 12.54 -29.36
CA ALA A 151 23.06 12.58 -30.74
C ALA A 151 24.40 11.88 -30.93
#